data_AF-A0A0C9RRV2-F1
#
_entry.id   AF-A0A0C9RRV2-F1
#
_cell.length_a   1.000
_cell.length_b   1.000
_cell.length_c   1.000
_cell.angle_alpha   90.00
_cell.angle_beta   90.00
_cell.angle_gamma   90.00
#
_symmetry.space_group_name_H-M   'P 1'
#
loop_
_entity.id
_entity.type
_entity.pdbx_description
1 polymer ?
#
loop_
_entity_poly.entity_id
_entity_poly.type
_entity_poly.pdbx_seq_one_letter_code
_entity_poly.pdbx_strand_id
1 'polypeptide(L)'
;VNQPVYYKEVTFQSRPLERVSDIKFLGVRFPENLRWSCHVRFIKHNIAQCIGVLNRFCRLLPRYLRRELYFNTVHSPLHYCLLGWGTTGRSNIERLYSLQKKSVCFIRNLP
;
A
#
# COMPACT_ATOMS: atom_id res chain seq x y z
N VAL A 1 32.45 4.59 -6.85
CA VAL A 1 32.68 5.93 -7.43
C VAL A 1 31.31 6.60 -7.56
N ASN A 2 30.89 7.35 -6.53
CA ASN A 2 29.59 8.03 -6.51
C ASN A 2 29.85 9.50 -6.87
N GLN A 3 29.68 9.85 -8.15
CA GLN A 3 29.64 11.26 -8.55
C GLN A 3 28.35 11.90 -8.00
N PRO A 4 28.39 13.13 -7.47
CA PRO A 4 27.17 13.85 -7.12
C PRO A 4 26.38 14.14 -8.39
N VAL A 5 25.14 13.66 -8.46
CA VAL A 5 24.25 13.90 -9.59
C VAL A 5 23.84 15.38 -9.54
N TYR A 6 24.47 16.21 -10.38
CA TYR A 6 24.08 17.60 -10.58
C TYR A 6 22.71 17.63 -11.26
N TYR A 7 21.65 17.96 -10.52
CA TYR A 7 20.31 18.12 -11.07
C TYR A 7 20.14 19.57 -11.54
N LYS A 8 19.61 19.75 -12.75
CA LYS A 8 19.25 21.06 -13.29
C LYS A 8 18.04 21.58 -12.50
N GLU A 9 18.16 22.78 -11.94
CA GLU A 9 17.04 23.45 -11.26
C GLU A 9 15.93 23.74 -12.26
N VAL A 10 14.73 23.22 -11.99
CA VAL A 10 13.55 23.44 -12.82
C VAL A 10 12.79 24.64 -12.26
N THR A 11 12.59 25.66 -13.09
CA THR A 11 11.80 26.84 -12.73
C THR A 11 10.46 26.82 -13.48
N PHE A 12 9.39 27.16 -12.77
CA PHE A 12 8.06 27.37 -13.37
C PHE A 12 7.64 28.82 -13.10
N GLN A 13 7.37 29.59 -14.16
CA GLN A 13 7.02 31.02 -14.06
C GLN A 13 8.01 31.82 -13.20
N SER A 14 9.32 31.59 -13.40
CA SER A 14 10.41 32.22 -12.65
C SER A 14 10.46 31.88 -11.14
N ARG A 15 9.77 30.83 -10.70
CA ARG A 15 9.86 30.29 -9.34
C ARG A 15 10.60 28.94 -9.35
N PRO A 16 11.61 28.73 -8.49
CA PRO A 16 12.27 27.44 -8.37
C PRO A 16 11.29 26.42 -7.78
N LEU A 17 11.20 25.24 -8.41
CA LEU A 17 10.40 24.15 -7.90
C LEU A 17 11.21 23.35 -6.86
N GLU A 18 10.60 23.15 -5.70
CA GLU A 18 11.18 22.27 -4.67
C GLU A 18 11.12 20.82 -5.13
N ARG A 19 12.24 20.11 -5.03
CA ARG A 19 12.32 18.68 -5.30
C ARG A 19 11.95 17.91 -4.04
N VAL A 20 10.82 17.23 -4.07
CA VAL A 20 10.36 16.37 -2.97
C VAL A 20 10.69 14.91 -3.29
N SER A 21 11.19 14.17 -2.31
CA SER A 21 11.59 12.76 -2.47
C SER A 21 10.41 11.77 -2.48
N ASP A 22 9.28 12.13 -1.87
CA ASP A 22 8.03 11.37 -1.87
C ASP A 22 6.84 12.35 -1.91
N ILE A 23 5.96 12.19 -2.90
CA ILE A 23 4.74 12.99 -3.00
C ILE A 23 3.51 12.10 -2.84
N LYS A 24 2.58 12.52 -1.98
CA LYS A 24 1.26 11.87 -1.88
C LYS A 24 0.33 12.49 -2.90
N PHE A 25 -0.14 11.69 -3.86
CA PHE A 25 -1.10 12.10 -4.87
C PHE A 25 -2.23 11.07 -4.98
N LEU A 26 -3.48 11.53 -4.89
CA LEU A 26 -4.69 10.70 -4.91
C LEU A 26 -4.66 9.52 -3.91
N GLY A 27 -3.96 9.64 -2.79
CA GLY A 27 -3.83 8.57 -1.79
C GLY A 27 -2.71 7.55 -2.08
N VAL A 28 -2.04 7.64 -3.23
CA VAL A 28 -0.81 6.90 -3.54
C VAL A 28 0.40 7.75 -3.17
N ARG A 29 1.48 7.10 -2.73
CA ARG A 29 2.77 7.76 -2.50
C ARG A 29 3.72 7.44 -3.63
N PHE A 30 4.17 8.48 -4.32
CA PHE A 30 5.07 8.41 -5.45
C PHE A 30 6.47 8.82 -4.99
N PRO A 31 7.37 7.84 -4.80
CA PRO A 31 8.76 8.13 -4.50
C PRO A 31 9.50 8.53 -5.77
N GLU A 32 10.49 9.42 -5.64
CA GLU A 32 11.33 9.93 -6.73
C GLU A 32 11.95 8.82 -7.58
N ASN A 33 12.43 7.75 -6.95
CA ASN A 33 13.07 6.61 -7.62
C ASN A 33 12.06 5.57 -8.17
N LEU A 34 10.75 5.85 -8.06
CA LEU A 34 9.65 4.90 -8.32
C LEU A 34 9.84 3.55 -7.61
N ARG A 35 10.64 3.54 -6.54
CA ARG A 35 10.81 2.42 -5.62
C ARG A 35 9.63 2.44 -4.66
N TRP A 36 8.52 1.88 -5.11
CA TRP A 36 7.25 1.71 -4.41
C TRP A 36 7.32 1.00 -3.04
N SER A 37 8.51 0.67 -2.52
CA SER A 37 8.70 0.05 -1.20
C SER A 37 8.12 0.89 -0.05
N CYS A 38 8.21 2.22 -0.15
CA CYS A 38 7.57 3.14 0.81
C CYS A 38 6.04 2.99 0.77
N HIS A 39 5.46 3.03 -0.43
CA HIS A 39 4.02 2.88 -0.63
C HIS A 39 3.52 1.50 -0.18
N VAL A 40 4.21 0.42 -0.54
CA VAL A 40 3.88 -0.95 -0.10
C VAL A 40 3.92 -1.05 1.43
N ARG A 41 4.91 -0.44 2.09
CA ARG A 41 4.99 -0.44 3.56
C ARG A 41 3.79 0.25 4.18
N PHE A 42 3.33 1.34 3.59
CA PHE A 42 2.12 2.03 4.02
C PHE A 42 0.87 1.17 3.85
N ILE A 43 0.66 0.58 2.67
CA ILE A 43 -0.44 -0.36 2.42
C ILE A 43 -0.40 -1.51 3.42
N LYS A 44 0.77 -2.12 3.61
CA LYS A 44 0.99 -3.21 4.57
C LYS A 44 0.57 -2.81 5.98
N HIS A 45 0.94 -1.62 6.43
CA HIS A 45 0.58 -1.12 7.74
C HIS A 45 -0.93 -0.97 7.90
N ASN A 46 -1.59 -0.32 6.94
CA ASN A 46 -3.05 -0.15 6.94
C ASN A 46 -3.77 -1.52 6.97
N ILE A 47 -3.37 -2.45 6.10
CA ILE A 47 -3.94 -3.79 6.05
C ILE A 47 -3.70 -4.53 7.37
N ALA A 48 -2.52 -4.43 7.97
CA ALA A 48 -2.24 -5.08 9.25
C ALA A 48 -3.15 -4.56 10.38
N GLN A 49 -3.40 -3.25 10.43
CA GLN A 49 -4.36 -2.65 11.36
C GLN A 49 -5.78 -3.16 11.11
N CYS A 50 -6.23 -3.16 9.85
CA CYS A 50 -7.53 -3.70 9.46
C CYS A 50 -7.66 -5.19 9.83
N ILE A 51 -6.62 -5.99 9.62
CA ILE A 51 -6.58 -7.40 10.03
C ILE A 51 -6.70 -7.56 11.55
N GLY A 52 -6.04 -6.71 12.33
CA GLY A 52 -6.16 -6.72 13.80
C GLY A 52 -7.60 -6.46 14.25
N VAL A 53 -8.24 -5.47 13.64
CA VAL A 53 -9.66 -5.13 13.86
C VAL A 53 -10.56 -6.30 13.42
N LEU A 54 -10.37 -6.81 12.20
CA LEU A 54 -11.09 -7.97 11.66
C LEU A 54 -10.96 -9.18 12.60
N ASN A 55 -9.78 -9.52 13.08
CA ASN A 55 -9.59 -10.65 13.99
C ASN A 55 -10.40 -10.52 15.29
N ARG A 56 -10.55 -9.30 15.81
CA ARG A 56 -11.35 -9.04 17.03
C ARG A 56 -12.85 -9.15 16.76
N PHE A 57 -13.34 -8.57 15.67
CA PHE A 57 -14.77 -8.50 15.38
C PHE A 57 -15.31 -9.73 14.62
N CYS A 58 -14.50 -10.40 13.80
CA CYS A 58 -14.91 -11.56 12.99
C CYS A 58 -15.41 -12.73 13.84
N ARG A 59 -14.98 -12.86 15.10
CA ARG A 59 -15.50 -13.89 16.02
C ARG A 59 -16.97 -13.68 16.39
N LEU A 60 -17.43 -12.44 16.37
CA LEU A 60 -18.79 -12.06 16.75
C LEU A 60 -19.71 -11.88 15.53
N LEU A 61 -19.14 -11.71 14.34
CA LEU A 61 -19.87 -11.33 13.13
C LEU A 61 -20.28 -12.55 12.27
N PRO A 62 -21.49 -12.53 11.68
CA PRO A 62 -21.91 -13.50 10.68
C PRO A 62 -21.02 -13.45 9.43
N ARG A 63 -20.96 -14.55 8.69
CA ARG A 63 -20.00 -14.76 7.58
C ARG A 63 -20.14 -13.73 6.45
N TYR A 64 -21.35 -13.25 6.18
CA TYR A 64 -21.60 -12.26 5.13
C TYR A 64 -20.95 -10.90 5.46
N LEU A 65 -21.08 -10.43 6.71
CA LEU A 65 -20.45 -9.17 7.15
C LEU A 65 -18.93 -9.25 7.13
N ARG A 66 -18.35 -10.40 7.49
CA ARG A 66 -16.90 -10.60 7.41
C ARG A 66 -16.38 -10.46 5.99
N ARG A 67 -17.14 -10.97 5.01
CA ARG A 67 -16.81 -10.84 3.59
C ARG A 67 -16.87 -9.38 3.14
N GLU A 68 -17.96 -8.68 3.46
CA GLU A 68 -18.14 -7.25 3.20
C GLU A 68 -16.98 -6.41 3.77
N LEU A 69 -16.67 -6.61 5.05
CA LEU A 69 -15.58 -5.89 5.71
C LEU A 69 -14.23 -6.14 5.05
N TYR A 70 -13.94 -7.36 4.59
CA TYR A 70 -12.72 -7.64 3.84
C TYR A 70 -12.64 -6.88 2.52
N PHE A 71 -13.73 -6.86 1.74
CA PHE A 71 -13.73 -6.15 0.47
C PHE A 71 -13.52 -4.64 0.67
N ASN A 72 -14.15 -4.08 1.70
CA ASN A 72 -14.02 -2.66 2.02
C ASN A 72 -12.61 -2.31 2.57
N THR A 73 -12.08 -3.09 3.51
CA THR A 73 -10.88 -2.69 4.28
C THR A 73 -9.56 -3.23 3.71
N VAL A 74 -9.56 -4.41 3.08
CA VAL A 74 -8.32 -5.07 2.61
C VAL A 74 -8.24 -5.06 1.08
N HIS A 75 -9.33 -5.43 0.39
CA HIS A 75 -9.31 -5.53 -1.07
C HIS A 75 -9.22 -4.18 -1.76
N SER A 76 -10.01 -3.19 -1.31
CA SER A 76 -10.02 -1.84 -1.91
C SER A 76 -8.62 -1.18 -1.92
N PRO A 77 -7.87 -1.10 -0.79
CA PRO A 77 -6.52 -0.55 -0.80
C PRO A 77 -5.49 -1.36 -1.60
N LEU A 78 -5.70 -2.67 -1.78
CA LEU A 78 -4.83 -3.55 -2.56
C LEU A 78 -5.09 -3.47 -4.07
N HIS A 79 -6.29 -3.12 -4.51
CA HIS A 79 -6.60 -2.96 -5.92
C HIS A 79 -6.43 -1.52 -6.39
N TYR A 80 -6.56 -0.56 -5.48
CA TYR A 80 -6.40 0.84 -5.80
C TYR A 80 -5.01 1.14 -6.38
N CYS A 81 -4.98 1.74 -7.57
CA CYS A 81 -3.76 2.09 -8.31
C CYS A 81 -2.76 0.94 -8.51
N LEU A 82 -3.24 -0.30 -8.58
CA LEU A 82 -2.42 -1.48 -8.82
C LEU A 82 -1.57 -1.38 -10.09
N LEU A 83 -2.03 -0.68 -11.12
CA LEU A 83 -1.24 -0.45 -12.34
C LEU A 83 0.06 0.33 -12.08
N GLY A 84 0.07 1.25 -11.10
CA GLY A 84 1.25 2.03 -10.75
C GLY A 84 2.21 1.21 -9.90
N TRP A 85 1.79 0.83 -8.69
CA TRP A 85 2.66 0.16 -7.74
C TRP A 85 2.76 -1.36 -7.96
N GLY A 86 1.94 -1.98 -8.80
CA GLY A 86 2.03 -3.41 -9.11
C GLY A 86 3.37 -3.82 -9.74
N THR A 87 4.12 -2.85 -10.27
CA THR A 87 5.50 -3.00 -10.77
C THR A 87 6.56 -3.15 -9.66
N THR A 88 6.15 -3.24 -8.39
CA THR A 88 7.10 -3.46 -7.28
C THR A 88 7.90 -4.76 -7.43
N GLY A 89 9.03 -4.84 -6.71
CA GLY A 89 9.79 -6.09 -6.60
C GLY A 89 8.97 -7.24 -6.01
N ARG A 90 9.21 -8.45 -6.51
CA ARG A 90 8.51 -9.69 -6.13
C ARG A 90 8.38 -9.89 -4.62
N SER A 91 9.44 -9.61 -3.86
CA SER A 91 9.44 -9.75 -2.40
C SER A 91 8.40 -8.87 -1.68
N ASN A 92 8.05 -7.72 -2.25
CA ASN A 92 7.00 -6.85 -1.72
C ASN A 92 5.61 -7.40 -2.00
N ILE A 93 5.39 -7.92 -3.20
CA ILE A 93 4.14 -8.58 -3.61
C ILE A 93 3.89 -9.80 -2.73
N GLU A 94 4.89 -10.67 -2.52
CA GLU A 94 4.79 -11.86 -1.67
C GLU A 94 4.38 -11.53 -0.22
N ARG A 95 4.89 -10.41 0.32
CA ARG A 95 4.50 -9.94 1.67
C ARG A 95 3.05 -9.48 1.73
N LEU A 96 2.57 -8.76 0.72
CA LEU A 96 1.17 -8.34 0.65
C LEU A 96 0.25 -9.55 0.45
N TYR A 97 0.64 -10.49 -0.41
CA TYR A 97 -0.08 -11.73 -0.65
C TYR A 97 -0.21 -12.58 0.62
N SER A 98 0.85 -12.65 1.43
CA SER A 98 0.82 -13.34 2.73
C SER A 98 -0.21 -12.74 3.69
N LEU A 99 -0.32 -11.39 3.74
CA LEU A 99 -1.34 -10.71 4.53
C LEU A 99 -2.75 -10.94 4.00
N GLN A 100 -2.92 -10.93 2.68
CA GLN A 100 -4.19 -11.23 2.05
C GLN A 100 -4.64 -12.66 2.37
N LYS A 101 -3.75 -13.65 2.27
CA LYS A 101 -4.01 -15.04 2.63
C LYS A 101 -4.43 -15.16 4.10
N LYS A 102 -3.74 -14.46 5.00
CA LYS A 102 -4.09 -14.40 6.43
C LYS A 102 -5.49 -13.80 6.66
N SER A 103 -5.83 -12.75 5.92
CA SER A 103 -7.16 -12.12 5.99
C SER A 103 -8.27 -13.08 5.57
N VAL A 104 -8.06 -13.84 4.49
CA VAL A 104 -9.01 -14.86 4.01
C VAL A 104 -9.21 -15.97 5.05
N CYS A 105 -8.14 -16.36 5.74
CA CYS A 105 -8.23 -17.32 6.84
C CYS A 105 -9.21 -16.85 7.93
N PHE A 106 -9.10 -15.59 8.35
CA PHE A 106 -10.00 -15.00 9.36
C PHE A 106 -11.46 -14.89 8.89
N ILE A 107 -11.71 -14.56 7.62
CA ILE A 107 -13.07 -14.53 7.08
C ILE A 107 -13.71 -15.92 7.14
N ARG A 108 -12.93 -16.95 6.83
CA ARG A 108 -13.40 -18.34 6.78
C ARG A 108 -13.42 -19.04 8.15
N ASN A 109 -12.90 -18.42 9.22
CA ASN A 109 -12.62 -19.09 10.50
C ASN A 109 -11.88 -20.42 10.30
N LEU A 110 -10.90 -20.43 9.40
CA LEU A 110 -10.02 -21.60 9.26
C LEU A 110 -8.96 -21.54 10.37
N PRO A 111 -8.56 -22.69 10.94
CA PRO A 111 -7.49 -22.77 11.93
C PRO A 111 -6.14 -22.29 11.37
#